data_AF-A0ABD1QMD4-F1
#
_entry.id   AF-A0ABD1QMD4-F1
#
_cell.length_a   1.000
_cell.length_b   1.000
_cell.length_c   1.000
_cell.angle_alpha   90.00
_cell.angle_beta   90.00
_cell.angle_gamma   90.00
#
_symmetry.space_group_name_H-M   'P 1'
#
loop_
_entity.id
_entity.type
_entity.pdbx_description
1 polymer ?
#
loop_
_entity_poly.entity_id
_entity_poly.type
_entity_poly.pdbx_seq_one_letter_code
_entity_poly.pdbx_strand_id
1 'polypeptide(L)'
;MGLGCVPYLPKVLPDLFHTVRMCDDGLKEYITWKLGTLVSIVRQHIRKYLPELFSLIAELWSSFTPPAANRPAHGSPILHLLEQLCLALNDEFRTHLPIILPSCIQVLNDAERFNDYTYVIDILHTLEVFGGTLDEHMHLLLPALIRLFKVDASVDVRRAAIKTLTRLIPRVQVTGHISALVHHLKLVLDGKSDELRKDAVDALCCLAHALGEDFAIFIRSIHKLLLKHRLRHKEFEEIQDRLQKRKPLILGSTAAQRLSRRLPVEVISDPLSDAENDHREGGTDMQKQHKTHQVNDARLRTAGEASQRSTKEDWAEWMRHFSIELLKESPSPALRTCAKLAQLQPFVGRELFAAGFVSCWSHLHESSQRQVVRSLEMAFSSPNIPPEILATLLNLAEFMEHDERPLPIDIRLLGALAEKCRAFAKALHYKEMEFEGARSNRMEANPVAVVEALIHINNQLHQHEVIV
;
A
#
# COMPACT_ATOMS: atom_id res chain seq x y z
N MET A 1 7.44 -6.99 -0.63
CA MET A 1 7.51 -7.17 0.84
C MET A 1 6.29 -7.88 1.43
N GLY A 2 5.12 -7.98 0.76
CA GLY A 2 4.03 -8.89 1.19
C GLY A 2 3.74 -8.88 2.69
N LEU A 3 3.57 -10.06 3.30
CA LEU A 3 3.43 -10.22 4.76
C LEU A 3 4.74 -10.04 5.54
N GLY A 4 5.89 -9.88 4.86
CA GLY A 4 7.17 -9.58 5.49
C GLY A 4 7.23 -8.20 6.17
N CYS A 5 6.22 -7.34 5.98
CA CYS A 5 6.12 -6.06 6.68
C CYS A 5 5.55 -6.17 8.11
N VAL A 6 4.94 -7.30 8.48
CA VAL A 6 4.25 -7.50 9.77
C VAL A 6 5.13 -7.19 11.00
N PRO A 7 6.42 -7.59 11.06
CA PRO A 7 7.29 -7.28 12.21
C PRO A 7 7.51 -5.78 12.44
N TYR A 8 7.29 -4.94 11.42
CA TYR A 8 7.50 -3.50 11.49
C TYR A 8 6.25 -2.73 11.92
N LEU A 9 5.06 -3.37 11.93
CA LEU A 9 3.80 -2.69 12.30
C LEU A 9 3.82 -2.02 13.67
N PRO A 10 4.38 -2.63 14.74
CA PRO A 10 4.46 -1.99 16.05
C PRO A 10 5.29 -0.70 16.05
N LYS A 11 6.23 -0.56 15.11
CA LYS A 11 7.09 0.63 14.98
C LYS A 11 6.50 1.72 14.08
N VAL A 12 5.50 1.40 13.27
CA VAL A 12 5.00 2.30 12.22
C VAL A 12 3.58 2.78 12.49
N LEU A 13 2.68 1.88 12.90
CA LEU A 13 1.25 2.21 13.03
C LEU A 13 0.96 3.29 14.09
N PRO A 14 1.57 3.27 15.29
CA PRO A 14 1.29 4.30 16.30
C PRO A 14 1.62 5.72 15.81
N ASP A 15 2.80 5.89 15.20
CA ASP A 15 3.24 7.19 14.65
C ASP A 15 2.39 7.60 13.44
N LEU A 16 1.98 6.63 12.61
CA LEU A 16 1.11 6.89 11.48
C LEU A 16 -0.27 7.40 11.95
N PHE A 17 -0.86 6.76 12.96
CA PHE A 17 -2.14 7.20 13.52
C PHE A 17 -2.06 8.58 14.17
N HIS A 18 -0.95 8.88 14.86
CA HIS A 18 -0.72 10.21 15.40
C HIS A 18 -0.58 11.25 14.28
N THR A 19 0.17 10.93 13.22
CA THR A 19 0.39 11.83 12.08
C THR A 19 -0.91 12.17 11.37
N VAL A 20 -1.80 11.20 11.13
CA VAL A 20 -3.10 11.44 10.48
C VAL A 20 -3.95 12.45 11.27
N ARG A 21 -3.91 12.41 12.60
CA ARG A 21 -4.68 13.32 13.45
C ARG A 21 -4.14 14.76 13.42
N MET A 22 -2.83 14.93 13.26
CA MET A 22 -2.16 16.22 13.38
C MET A 22 -1.93 16.94 12.05
N CYS A 23 -2.02 16.22 10.92
CA CYS A 23 -1.74 16.78 9.60
C CYS A 23 -2.91 17.55 8.98
N ASP A 24 -2.58 18.42 8.01
CA ASP A 24 -3.54 19.17 7.19
C ASP A 24 -4.43 18.24 6.37
N ASP A 25 -5.63 18.71 6.00
CA ASP A 25 -6.68 17.87 5.41
C ASP A 25 -6.27 17.17 4.10
N GLY A 26 -5.50 17.84 3.23
CA GLY A 26 -5.01 17.21 1.99
C GLY A 26 -4.04 16.05 2.24
N LEU A 27 -3.14 16.19 3.23
CA LEU A 27 -2.21 15.13 3.60
C LEU A 27 -2.93 14.02 4.37
N LYS A 28 -3.91 14.39 5.20
CA LYS A 28 -4.78 13.46 5.93
C LYS A 28 -5.53 12.51 4.99
N GLU A 29 -6.10 13.03 3.90
CA GLU A 29 -6.75 12.22 2.88
C GLU A 29 -5.78 11.21 2.24
N TYR A 30 -4.59 11.68 1.85
CA TYR A 30 -3.56 10.82 1.25
C TYR A 30 -3.09 9.72 2.20
N ILE A 31 -2.76 10.06 3.46
CA ILE A 31 -2.29 9.08 4.43
C ILE A 31 -3.40 8.08 4.76
N THR A 32 -4.65 8.52 4.89
CA THR A 32 -5.80 7.63 5.14
C THR A 32 -5.98 6.62 4.01
N TRP A 33 -5.81 7.07 2.75
CA TRP A 33 -5.83 6.16 1.61
C TRP A 33 -4.72 5.11 1.68
N LYS A 34 -3.47 5.56 1.93
CA LYS A 34 -2.32 4.66 2.06
C LYS A 34 -2.44 3.73 3.25
N LEU A 35 -3.12 4.14 4.32
CA LEU A 35 -3.46 3.29 5.44
C LEU A 35 -4.42 2.16 5.01
N GLY A 36 -5.44 2.46 4.20
CA GLY A 36 -6.28 1.43 3.58
C GLY A 36 -5.45 0.44 2.76
N THR A 37 -4.56 0.94 1.92
CA THR A 37 -3.63 0.10 1.15
C THR A 37 -2.76 -0.77 2.06
N LEU A 38 -2.23 -0.24 3.16
CA LEU A 38 -1.47 -1.02 4.15
C LEU A 38 -2.34 -2.13 4.77
N VAL A 39 -3.59 -1.84 5.14
CA VAL A 39 -4.55 -2.84 5.66
C VAL A 39 -4.74 -3.99 4.66
N SER A 40 -4.85 -3.68 3.36
CA SER A 40 -4.98 -4.70 2.31
C SER A 40 -3.79 -5.67 2.25
N ILE A 41 -2.58 -5.18 2.58
CA ILE A 41 -1.33 -5.95 2.56
C ILE A 41 -1.20 -6.80 3.82
N VAL A 42 -1.44 -6.22 5.00
CA VAL A 42 -1.24 -6.89 6.30
C VAL A 42 -2.40 -7.82 6.68
N ARG A 43 -3.58 -7.61 6.10
CA ARG A 43 -4.79 -8.43 6.30
C ARG A 43 -5.10 -8.60 7.81
N GLN A 44 -5.28 -9.83 8.27
CA GLN A 44 -5.66 -10.16 9.65
C GLN A 44 -4.65 -9.69 10.71
N HIS A 45 -3.41 -9.36 10.35
CA HIS A 45 -2.43 -8.83 11.31
C HIS A 45 -2.81 -7.44 11.86
N ILE A 46 -3.77 -6.74 11.24
CA ILE A 46 -4.26 -5.46 11.74
C ILE A 46 -5.11 -5.57 13.02
N ARG A 47 -5.57 -6.77 13.40
CA ARG A 47 -6.51 -7.00 14.52
C ARG A 47 -6.16 -6.27 15.81
N LYS A 48 -4.87 -6.25 16.18
CA LYS A 48 -4.40 -5.62 17.43
C LYS A 48 -4.59 -4.09 17.45
N TYR A 49 -4.75 -3.48 16.29
CA TYR A 49 -4.85 -2.04 16.10
C TYR A 49 -6.28 -1.58 15.78
N LEU A 50 -7.25 -2.50 15.73
CA LEU A 50 -8.65 -2.17 15.42
C LEU A 50 -9.27 -1.13 16.35
N PRO A 51 -9.04 -1.15 17.68
CA PRO A 51 -9.63 -0.12 18.56
C PRO A 51 -9.18 1.29 18.18
N GLU A 52 -7.88 1.48 17.93
CA GLU A 52 -7.32 2.77 17.53
C GLU A 52 -7.76 3.17 16.11
N LEU A 53 -7.86 2.21 15.20
CA LEU A 53 -8.36 2.43 13.84
C LEU A 53 -9.83 2.86 13.84
N PHE A 54 -10.70 2.21 14.62
CA PHE A 54 -12.10 2.60 14.68
C PHE A 54 -12.29 3.96 15.37
N SER A 55 -11.46 4.30 16.36
CA SER A 55 -11.42 5.67 16.91
C SER A 55 -11.06 6.67 15.81
N LEU A 56 -9.99 6.40 15.06
CA LEU A 56 -9.55 7.27 13.97
C LEU A 56 -10.63 7.38 12.88
N ILE A 57 -11.29 6.29 12.51
CA ILE A 57 -12.39 6.30 11.54
C ILE A 57 -13.55 7.15 12.05
N ALA A 58 -13.92 7.07 13.32
CA ALA A 58 -14.99 7.90 13.88
C ALA A 58 -14.63 9.40 13.86
N GLU A 59 -13.38 9.74 14.17
CA GLU A 59 -12.85 11.11 14.08
C GLU A 59 -12.89 11.62 12.63
N LEU A 60 -12.36 10.83 11.68
CA LEU A 60 -12.33 11.17 10.26
C LEU A 60 -13.74 11.24 9.65
N TRP A 61 -14.68 10.41 10.13
CA TRP A 61 -16.05 10.40 9.62
C TRP A 61 -16.76 11.73 9.84
N SER A 62 -16.42 12.46 10.90
CA SER A 62 -16.97 13.80 11.17
C SER A 62 -16.66 14.81 10.06
N SER A 63 -15.63 14.56 9.24
CA SER A 63 -15.27 15.38 8.09
C SER A 63 -16.10 15.09 6.83
N PHE A 64 -17.02 14.11 6.85
CA PHE A 64 -18.06 13.97 5.81
C PHE A 64 -19.13 15.08 5.96
N THR A 65 -18.72 16.34 5.86
CA THR A 65 -19.65 17.48 5.84
C THR A 65 -19.83 18.01 4.42
N PRO A 66 -21.07 18.14 3.93
CA PRO A 66 -21.36 18.87 2.70
C PRO A 66 -21.24 20.39 2.93
N PRO A 67 -20.85 21.19 1.91
CA PRO A 67 -20.51 20.81 0.54
C PRO A 67 -19.01 20.49 0.36
N ALA A 68 -18.71 19.39 -0.33
CA ALA A 68 -17.35 18.96 -0.62
C ALA A 68 -16.74 19.81 -1.75
N ALA A 69 -16.08 20.91 -1.38
CA ALA A 69 -15.44 21.80 -2.36
C ALA A 69 -14.27 21.11 -3.11
N ASN A 70 -13.66 20.07 -2.53
CA ASN A 70 -12.53 19.34 -3.11
C ASN A 70 -12.78 17.84 -3.02
N ARG A 71 -13.46 17.26 -4.02
CA ARG A 71 -13.61 15.80 -4.11
C ARG A 71 -12.32 15.19 -4.66
N PRO A 72 -11.67 14.23 -3.98
CA PRO A 72 -10.63 13.43 -4.59
C PRO A 72 -11.22 12.59 -5.74
N ALA A 73 -10.58 12.59 -6.90
CA ALA A 73 -11.03 11.87 -8.10
C ALA A 73 -11.18 10.34 -7.87
N HIS A 74 -10.55 9.81 -6.83
CA HIS A 74 -10.47 8.38 -6.52
C HIS A 74 -11.49 7.90 -5.47
N GLY A 75 -12.40 8.76 -5.01
CA GLY A 75 -13.39 8.43 -3.97
C GLY A 75 -12.92 8.75 -2.55
N SER A 76 -13.77 8.52 -1.56
CA SER A 76 -13.47 8.87 -0.17
C SER A 76 -12.40 7.95 0.46
N PRO A 77 -11.30 8.50 1.03
CA PRO A 77 -10.26 7.70 1.68
C PRO A 77 -10.75 6.88 2.87
N ILE A 78 -11.74 7.39 3.60
CA ILE A 78 -12.32 6.70 4.77
C ILE A 78 -13.12 5.48 4.32
N LEU A 79 -13.87 5.60 3.21
CA LEU A 79 -14.59 4.48 2.62
C LEU A 79 -13.61 3.42 2.10
N HIS A 80 -12.55 3.84 1.42
CA HIS A 80 -11.48 2.92 1.00
C HIS A 80 -10.90 2.13 2.19
N LEU A 81 -10.60 2.81 3.31
CA LEU A 81 -10.10 2.16 4.52
C LEU A 81 -11.11 1.14 5.08
N LEU A 82 -12.41 1.48 5.14
CA LEU A 82 -13.47 0.57 5.58
C LEU A 82 -13.62 -0.65 4.67
N GLU A 83 -13.55 -0.44 3.36
CA GLU A 83 -13.57 -1.52 2.37
C GLU A 83 -12.38 -2.48 2.57
N GLN A 84 -11.17 -1.94 2.75
CA GLN A 84 -9.98 -2.76 3.00
C GLN A 84 -10.05 -3.49 4.34
N LEU A 85 -10.63 -2.87 5.38
CA LEU A 85 -10.87 -3.55 6.66
C LEU A 85 -11.85 -4.71 6.52
N CYS A 86 -12.96 -4.51 5.79
CA CYS A 86 -13.92 -5.58 5.53
C CYS A 86 -13.27 -6.76 4.80
N LEU A 87 -12.47 -6.48 3.76
CA LEU A 87 -11.76 -7.53 3.00
C LEU A 87 -10.65 -8.21 3.81
N ALA A 88 -9.96 -7.45 4.68
CA ALA A 88 -8.90 -7.97 5.54
C ALA A 88 -9.42 -8.89 6.66
N LEU A 89 -10.56 -8.54 7.26
CA LEU A 89 -11.16 -9.25 8.40
C LEU A 89 -12.16 -10.33 7.98
N ASN A 90 -12.75 -10.23 6.78
CA ASN A 90 -13.80 -11.13 6.29
C ASN A 90 -14.96 -11.25 7.30
N ASP A 91 -15.30 -12.47 7.74
CA ASP A 91 -16.44 -12.73 8.62
C ASP A 91 -16.33 -12.04 10.00
N GLU A 92 -15.11 -11.77 10.48
CA GLU A 92 -14.91 -11.04 11.75
C GLU A 92 -15.34 -9.58 11.65
N PHE A 93 -15.41 -9.01 10.45
CA PHE A 93 -15.92 -7.66 10.27
C PHE A 93 -17.38 -7.51 10.74
N ARG A 94 -18.15 -8.62 10.79
CA ARG A 94 -19.53 -8.63 11.27
C ARG A 94 -19.67 -8.07 12.69
N THR A 95 -18.70 -8.32 13.57
CA THR A 95 -18.75 -7.82 14.96
C THR A 95 -18.55 -6.32 15.08
N HIS A 96 -18.01 -5.68 14.02
CA HIS A 96 -17.75 -4.25 13.97
C HIS A 96 -18.78 -3.46 13.16
N LEU A 97 -19.63 -4.14 12.37
CA LEU A 97 -20.70 -3.50 11.60
C LEU A 97 -21.64 -2.62 12.41
N PRO A 98 -22.04 -2.96 13.65
CA PRO A 98 -22.91 -2.09 14.45
C PRO A 98 -22.34 -0.69 14.72
N ILE A 99 -21.01 -0.53 14.64
CA ILE A 99 -20.32 0.76 14.84
C ILE A 99 -20.33 1.59 13.56
N ILE A 100 -20.26 0.94 12.40
CA ILE A 100 -20.00 1.57 11.09
C ILE A 100 -21.31 1.81 10.33
N LEU A 101 -22.20 0.82 10.33
CA LEU A 101 -23.42 0.81 9.53
C LEU A 101 -24.38 1.97 9.84
N PRO A 102 -24.59 2.40 11.10
CA PRO A 102 -25.42 3.57 11.39
C PRO A 102 -24.93 4.83 10.67
N SER A 103 -23.62 5.05 10.61
CA SER A 103 -23.00 6.19 9.94
C SER A 103 -23.24 6.15 8.43
N CYS A 104 -23.11 4.98 7.79
CA CYS A 104 -23.45 4.81 6.37
C CYS A 104 -24.94 5.10 6.10
N ILE A 105 -25.83 4.57 6.94
CA ILE A 105 -27.29 4.79 6.81
C ILE A 105 -27.63 6.27 7.03
N GLN A 106 -26.95 6.95 7.96
CA GLN A 106 -27.12 8.38 8.19
C GLN A 106 -26.81 9.19 6.93
N VAL A 107 -25.69 8.90 6.25
CA VAL A 107 -25.33 9.58 4.99
C VAL A 107 -26.41 9.37 3.92
N LEU A 108 -26.98 8.16 3.81
CA LEU A 108 -28.07 7.90 2.86
C LEU A 108 -29.36 8.68 3.20
N ASN A 109 -29.67 8.84 4.49
CA ASN A 109 -30.85 9.58 4.95
C ASN A 109 -30.67 11.09 4.80
N ASP A 110 -29.48 11.60 5.14
CA ASP A 110 -29.14 13.00 5.04
C ASP A 110 -29.09 13.44 3.57
N ALA A 111 -28.64 12.57 2.67
CA ALA A 111 -28.70 12.82 1.22
C ALA A 111 -30.13 13.10 0.72
N GLU A 112 -31.10 12.33 1.18
CA GLU A 112 -32.53 12.57 0.88
C GLU A 112 -33.02 13.87 1.51
N ARG A 113 -32.62 14.14 2.76
CA ARG A 113 -33.07 15.32 3.51
C ARG A 113 -32.52 16.64 2.96
N PHE A 114 -31.25 16.66 2.55
CA PHE A 114 -30.55 17.84 2.05
C PHE A 114 -30.51 17.91 0.52
N ASN A 115 -31.04 16.90 -0.17
CA ASN A 115 -31.01 16.75 -1.62
C ASN A 115 -29.58 16.76 -2.19
N ASP A 116 -28.62 16.20 -1.44
CA ASP A 116 -27.21 16.08 -1.82
C ASP A 116 -26.82 14.60 -1.89
N TYR A 117 -26.66 14.11 -3.11
CA TYR A 117 -26.34 12.70 -3.38
C TYR A 117 -24.86 12.47 -3.65
N THR A 118 -23.99 13.43 -3.35
CA THR A 118 -22.55 13.40 -3.69
C THR A 118 -21.86 12.11 -3.26
N TYR A 119 -22.10 11.64 -2.03
CA TYR A 119 -21.47 10.44 -1.48
C TYR A 119 -22.32 9.17 -1.61
N VAL A 120 -23.55 9.26 -2.11
CA VAL A 120 -24.47 8.10 -2.11
C VAL A 120 -23.93 6.96 -2.95
N ILE A 121 -23.39 7.23 -4.13
CA ILE A 121 -22.83 6.19 -5.00
C ILE A 121 -21.62 5.52 -4.33
N ASP A 122 -20.77 6.28 -3.67
CA ASP A 122 -19.57 5.76 -3.00
C ASP A 122 -19.97 4.89 -1.79
N ILE A 123 -20.94 5.33 -0.99
CA ILE A 123 -21.50 4.54 0.12
C ILE A 123 -22.15 3.25 -0.38
N LEU A 124 -22.93 3.32 -1.46
CA LEU A 124 -23.55 2.14 -2.07
C LEU A 124 -22.49 1.13 -2.53
N HIS A 125 -21.39 1.59 -3.13
CA HIS A 125 -20.26 0.74 -3.47
C HIS A 125 -19.65 0.07 -2.23
N THR A 126 -19.37 0.83 -1.17
CA THR A 126 -18.82 0.28 0.08
C THR A 126 -19.73 -0.78 0.70
N LEU A 127 -21.05 -0.58 0.66
CA LEU A 127 -22.02 -1.57 1.12
C LEU A 127 -21.99 -2.87 0.27
N GLU A 128 -21.76 -2.77 -1.04
CA GLU A 128 -21.57 -3.96 -1.89
C GLU A 128 -20.30 -4.75 -1.51
N VAL A 129 -19.23 -4.05 -1.13
CA VAL A 129 -17.99 -4.66 -0.63
C VAL A 129 -18.25 -5.40 0.68
N PHE A 130 -18.99 -4.79 1.62
CA PHE A 130 -19.39 -5.46 2.87
C PHE A 130 -20.14 -6.77 2.59
N GLY A 131 -21.05 -6.76 1.63
CA GLY A 131 -21.62 -7.99 1.08
C GLY A 131 -22.28 -8.89 2.12
N GLY A 132 -21.84 -10.15 2.21
CA GLY A 132 -22.41 -11.15 3.13
C GLY A 132 -22.12 -10.91 4.61
N THR A 133 -21.30 -9.91 4.96
CA THR A 133 -21.16 -9.47 6.35
C THR A 133 -22.42 -8.74 6.84
N LEU A 134 -23.21 -8.16 5.94
CA LEU A 134 -24.44 -7.42 6.25
C LEU A 134 -25.63 -8.30 6.63
N ASP A 135 -25.51 -9.63 6.56
CA ASP A 135 -26.63 -10.60 6.65
C ASP A 135 -27.61 -10.30 7.81
N GLU A 136 -27.06 -10.15 9.02
CA GLU A 136 -27.85 -9.92 10.24
C GLU A 136 -28.44 -8.50 10.34
N HIS A 137 -27.93 -7.56 9.54
CA HIS A 137 -28.21 -6.12 9.64
C HIS A 137 -29.02 -5.58 8.45
N MET A 138 -29.41 -6.43 7.50
CA MET A 138 -30.17 -6.01 6.31
C MET A 138 -31.48 -5.31 6.65
N HIS A 139 -32.11 -5.66 7.76
CA HIS A 139 -33.35 -5.02 8.22
C HIS A 139 -33.20 -3.51 8.49
N LEU A 140 -31.99 -3.03 8.84
CA LEU A 140 -31.69 -1.61 9.03
C LEU A 140 -31.41 -0.90 7.70
N LEU A 141 -30.74 -1.58 6.77
CA LEU A 141 -30.28 -1.01 5.51
C LEU A 141 -31.40 -0.94 4.45
N LEU A 142 -32.26 -1.95 4.39
CA LEU A 142 -33.30 -2.06 3.37
C LEU A 142 -34.26 -0.86 3.31
N PRO A 143 -34.76 -0.31 4.43
CA PRO A 143 -35.58 0.90 4.39
C PRO A 143 -34.88 2.09 3.73
N ALA A 144 -33.58 2.28 3.99
CA ALA A 144 -32.80 3.36 3.39
C ALA A 144 -32.62 3.15 1.87
N LEU A 145 -32.27 1.93 1.44
CA LEU A 145 -32.17 1.59 0.01
C LEU A 145 -33.51 1.77 -0.73
N ILE A 146 -34.62 1.35 -0.12
CA ILE A 146 -35.95 1.47 -0.70
C ILE A 146 -36.36 2.94 -0.87
N ARG A 147 -36.01 3.82 0.07
CA ARG A 147 -36.28 5.26 -0.07
C ARG A 147 -35.58 5.84 -1.29
N LEU A 148 -34.31 5.48 -1.53
CA LEU A 148 -33.56 5.91 -2.71
C LEU A 148 -34.22 5.51 -4.04
N PHE A 149 -35.06 4.47 -4.08
CA PHE A 149 -35.82 4.13 -5.31
C PHE A 149 -36.90 5.16 -5.65
N LYS A 150 -37.44 5.81 -4.61
CA LYS A 150 -38.60 6.69 -4.65
C LYS A 150 -38.25 8.16 -4.80
N VAL A 151 -37.10 8.60 -4.28
CA VAL A 151 -36.75 10.02 -4.29
C VAL A 151 -36.65 10.55 -5.72
N ASP A 152 -36.97 11.83 -5.92
CA ASP A 152 -36.71 12.59 -7.15
C ASP A 152 -35.20 12.88 -7.33
N ALA A 153 -34.37 11.86 -7.05
CA ALA A 153 -32.94 11.84 -7.29
C ALA A 153 -32.65 11.56 -8.78
N SER A 154 -31.41 11.81 -9.20
CA SER A 154 -30.95 11.49 -10.54
C SER A 154 -31.15 10.01 -10.87
N VAL A 155 -31.34 9.71 -12.17
CA VAL A 155 -31.51 8.33 -12.64
C VAL A 155 -30.31 7.48 -12.25
N ASP A 156 -29.11 8.04 -12.22
CA ASP A 156 -27.87 7.34 -11.85
C ASP A 156 -27.87 6.88 -10.39
N VAL A 157 -28.29 7.72 -9.44
CA VAL A 157 -28.35 7.37 -8.02
C VAL A 157 -29.38 6.27 -7.79
N ARG A 158 -30.57 6.42 -8.39
CA ARG A 158 -31.64 5.43 -8.28
C ARG A 158 -31.22 4.10 -8.90
N ARG A 159 -30.56 4.14 -10.06
CA ARG A 159 -29.99 2.97 -10.73
C ARG A 159 -28.93 2.29 -9.87
N ALA A 160 -28.03 3.07 -9.26
CA ALA A 160 -27.00 2.56 -8.36
C ALA A 160 -27.64 1.83 -7.18
N ALA A 161 -28.63 2.43 -6.50
CA ALA A 161 -29.32 1.80 -5.38
C ALA A 161 -29.98 0.46 -5.77
N ILE A 162 -30.65 0.40 -6.93
CA ILE A 162 -31.26 -0.85 -7.42
C ILE A 162 -30.18 -1.90 -7.70
N LYS A 163 -29.09 -1.53 -8.38
CA LYS A 163 -27.98 -2.44 -8.69
C LYS A 163 -27.26 -2.94 -7.44
N THR A 164 -27.14 -2.10 -6.41
CA THR A 164 -26.58 -2.48 -5.11
C THR A 164 -27.47 -3.51 -4.42
N LEU A 165 -28.79 -3.28 -4.38
CA LEU A 165 -29.72 -4.29 -3.87
C LEU A 165 -29.59 -5.62 -4.65
N THR A 166 -29.56 -5.57 -5.99
CA THR A 166 -29.41 -6.75 -6.86
C THR A 166 -28.12 -7.54 -6.56
N ARG A 167 -27.02 -6.85 -6.23
CA ARG A 167 -25.73 -7.48 -5.86
C ARG A 167 -25.71 -8.03 -4.43
N LEU A 168 -26.49 -7.46 -3.52
CA LEU A 168 -26.56 -7.89 -2.12
C LEU A 168 -27.48 -9.09 -1.91
N ILE A 169 -28.64 -9.15 -2.58
CA ILE A 169 -29.65 -10.21 -2.41
C ILE A 169 -29.08 -11.65 -2.38
N PRO A 170 -28.14 -12.06 -3.26
CA PRO A 170 -27.61 -13.42 -3.23
C PRO A 170 -26.67 -13.72 -2.05
N ARG A 171 -26.22 -12.69 -1.34
CA ARG A 171 -25.21 -12.78 -0.27
C ARG A 171 -25.82 -12.62 1.13
N VAL A 172 -27.10 -12.28 1.22
CA VAL A 172 -27.79 -11.94 2.47
C VAL A 172 -29.23 -12.46 2.49
N GLN A 173 -29.77 -12.68 3.67
CA GLN A 173 -31.12 -13.13 3.92
C GLN A 173 -32.08 -11.93 3.91
N VAL A 174 -33.07 -11.97 3.01
CA VAL A 174 -34.07 -10.91 2.84
C VAL A 174 -35.51 -11.37 3.14
N THR A 175 -35.66 -12.53 3.79
CA THR A 175 -36.95 -13.23 3.96
C THR A 175 -38.04 -12.39 4.62
N GLY A 176 -37.69 -11.54 5.59
CA GLY A 176 -38.65 -10.65 6.27
C GLY A 176 -39.12 -9.45 5.44
N HIS A 177 -38.48 -9.14 4.31
CA HIS A 177 -38.71 -7.90 3.55
C HIS A 177 -39.12 -8.12 2.09
N ILE A 178 -39.34 -9.38 1.68
CA ILE A 178 -39.66 -9.77 0.31
C ILE A 178 -40.84 -8.96 -0.25
N SER A 179 -41.96 -8.94 0.45
CA SER A 179 -43.18 -8.27 -0.02
C SER A 179 -42.95 -6.78 -0.24
N ALA A 180 -42.21 -6.13 0.67
CA ALA A 180 -41.85 -4.73 0.54
C ALA A 180 -40.92 -4.51 -0.66
N LEU A 181 -39.87 -5.32 -0.81
CA LEU A 181 -38.94 -5.23 -1.94
C LEU A 181 -39.65 -5.41 -3.28
N VAL A 182 -40.45 -6.47 -3.42
CA VAL A 182 -41.22 -6.75 -4.64
C VAL A 182 -42.19 -5.60 -4.93
N HIS A 183 -42.88 -5.08 -3.92
CA HIS A 183 -43.80 -3.96 -4.09
C HIS A 183 -43.08 -2.72 -4.63
N HIS A 184 -41.97 -2.32 -4.02
CA HIS A 184 -41.23 -1.12 -4.43
C HIS A 184 -40.56 -1.27 -5.79
N LEU A 185 -40.03 -2.45 -6.12
CA LEU A 185 -39.49 -2.73 -7.45
C LEU A 185 -40.59 -2.72 -8.53
N LYS A 186 -41.83 -3.17 -8.22
CA LYS A 186 -42.98 -3.01 -9.12
C LYS A 186 -43.33 -1.55 -9.35
N LEU A 187 -43.23 -0.69 -8.34
CA LEU A 187 -43.46 0.75 -8.50
C LEU A 187 -42.39 1.39 -9.40
N VAL A 188 -41.13 0.98 -9.29
CA VAL A 188 -40.07 1.43 -10.20
C VAL A 188 -40.34 0.95 -11.63
N LEU A 189 -40.73 -0.33 -11.79
CA LEU A 189 -41.08 -0.91 -13.10
C LEU A 189 -42.28 -0.20 -13.75
N ASP A 190 -43.31 0.15 -12.98
CA ASP A 190 -44.48 0.88 -13.47
C ASP A 190 -44.25 2.40 -13.59
N GLY A 191 -43.08 2.88 -13.18
CA GLY A 191 -42.72 4.29 -13.14
C GLY A 191 -42.46 4.90 -14.52
N LYS A 192 -42.20 6.22 -14.51
CA LYS A 192 -41.97 7.05 -15.70
C LYS A 192 -40.57 6.87 -16.32
N SER A 193 -39.62 6.30 -15.60
CA SER A 193 -38.23 6.17 -16.06
C SER A 193 -38.01 4.82 -16.77
N ASP A 194 -38.03 4.85 -18.09
CA ASP A 194 -37.80 3.69 -18.96
C ASP A 194 -36.42 3.04 -18.69
N GLU A 195 -35.43 3.88 -18.39
CA GLU A 195 -34.05 3.48 -18.10
C GLU A 195 -33.87 2.57 -16.89
N LEU A 196 -34.73 2.71 -15.87
CA LEU A 196 -34.68 1.93 -14.63
C LEU A 196 -35.49 0.63 -14.69
N ARG A 197 -36.39 0.50 -15.68
CA ARG A 197 -37.29 -0.66 -15.76
C ARG A 197 -36.51 -1.97 -15.88
N LYS A 198 -35.44 -1.98 -16.69
CA LYS A 198 -34.59 -3.16 -16.85
C LYS A 198 -33.89 -3.52 -15.54
N ASP A 199 -33.28 -2.54 -14.87
CA ASP A 199 -32.61 -2.76 -13.58
C ASP A 199 -33.59 -3.27 -12.50
N ALA A 200 -34.84 -2.80 -12.50
CA ALA A 200 -35.88 -3.28 -11.59
C ALA A 200 -36.29 -4.74 -11.87
N VAL A 201 -36.38 -5.14 -13.14
CA VAL A 201 -36.68 -6.53 -13.51
C VAL A 201 -35.51 -7.44 -13.17
N ASP A 202 -34.27 -7.01 -13.38
CA ASP A 202 -33.06 -7.74 -12.96
C ASP A 202 -33.08 -7.99 -11.44
N ALA A 203 -33.43 -6.98 -10.64
CA ALA A 203 -33.58 -7.11 -9.19
C ALA A 203 -34.69 -8.10 -8.81
N LEU A 204 -35.86 -8.04 -9.47
CA LEU A 204 -36.96 -8.98 -9.26
C LEU A 204 -36.58 -10.42 -9.64
N CYS A 205 -35.80 -10.61 -10.71
CA CYS A 205 -35.28 -11.92 -11.08
C CYS A 205 -34.29 -12.45 -10.03
N CYS A 206 -33.45 -11.60 -9.45
CA CYS A 206 -32.55 -12.01 -8.36
C CYS A 206 -33.33 -12.41 -7.10
N LEU A 207 -34.39 -11.67 -6.74
CA LEU A 207 -35.29 -12.08 -5.65
C LEU A 207 -35.97 -13.43 -5.94
N ALA A 208 -36.40 -13.65 -7.19
CA ALA A 208 -37.02 -14.92 -7.58
C ALA A 208 -36.05 -16.09 -7.40
N HIS A 209 -34.78 -15.93 -7.77
CA HIS A 209 -33.76 -16.95 -7.54
C HIS A 209 -33.50 -17.20 -6.05
N ALA A 210 -33.48 -16.14 -5.23
CA ALA A 210 -33.26 -16.28 -3.79
C ALA A 210 -34.43 -16.98 -3.06
N LEU A 211 -35.65 -16.85 -3.58
CA LEU A 211 -36.87 -17.36 -2.96
C LEU A 211 -37.38 -18.69 -3.54
N GLY A 212 -36.97 -19.02 -4.76
CA GLY A 212 -37.43 -20.23 -5.42
C GLY A 212 -38.95 -20.23 -5.62
N GLU A 213 -39.59 -21.29 -5.13
CA GLU A 213 -41.03 -21.52 -5.32
C GLU A 213 -41.91 -20.48 -4.62
N ASP A 214 -41.46 -19.89 -3.51
CA ASP A 214 -42.20 -18.88 -2.75
C ASP A 214 -42.42 -17.60 -3.56
N PHE A 215 -41.62 -17.37 -4.61
CA PHE A 215 -41.80 -16.23 -5.51
C PHE A 215 -43.02 -16.37 -6.43
N ALA A 216 -43.59 -17.57 -6.57
CA ALA A 216 -44.67 -17.86 -7.53
C ALA A 216 -45.88 -16.94 -7.37
N ILE A 217 -46.17 -16.50 -6.14
CA ILE A 217 -47.29 -15.59 -5.83
C ILE A 217 -47.16 -14.23 -6.52
N PHE A 218 -45.94 -13.79 -6.85
CA PHE A 218 -45.70 -12.47 -7.44
C PHE A 218 -45.66 -12.48 -8.97
N ILE A 219 -45.41 -13.63 -9.61
CA ILE A 219 -45.14 -13.75 -11.06
C ILE A 219 -46.25 -13.09 -11.89
N ARG A 220 -47.52 -13.44 -11.65
CA ARG A 220 -48.65 -12.96 -12.47
C ARG A 220 -48.73 -11.44 -12.49
N SER A 221 -48.53 -10.80 -11.34
CA SER A 221 -48.59 -9.35 -11.20
C SER A 221 -47.41 -8.65 -11.88
N ILE A 222 -46.22 -9.24 -11.86
CA ILE A 222 -45.03 -8.70 -12.55
C ILE A 222 -45.18 -8.87 -14.07
N HIS A 223 -45.65 -10.04 -14.52
CA HIS A 223 -45.89 -10.31 -15.95
C HIS A 223 -46.89 -9.31 -16.57
N LYS A 224 -47.96 -8.96 -15.85
CA LYS A 224 -48.92 -7.92 -16.29
C LYS A 224 -48.24 -6.56 -16.51
N LEU A 225 -47.28 -6.18 -15.66
CA LEU A 225 -46.52 -4.93 -15.80
C LEU A 225 -45.54 -4.99 -16.98
N LEU A 226 -44.87 -6.13 -17.19
CA LEU A 226 -43.99 -6.34 -18.34
C LEU A 226 -44.75 -6.20 -19.67
N LEU A 227 -45.95 -6.78 -19.77
CA LEU A 227 -46.82 -6.65 -20.94
C LEU A 227 -47.29 -5.21 -21.14
N LYS A 228 -47.69 -4.50 -20.07
CA LYS A 228 -48.12 -3.09 -20.11
C LYS A 228 -47.04 -2.20 -20.74
N HIS A 229 -45.78 -2.40 -20.37
CA HIS A 229 -44.64 -1.61 -20.84
C HIS A 229 -43.92 -2.21 -22.06
N ARG A 230 -44.46 -3.29 -22.65
CA ARG A 230 -43.88 -4.01 -23.81
C ARG A 230 -42.43 -4.45 -23.59
N LEU A 231 -42.08 -4.82 -22.36
CA LEU A 231 -40.74 -5.25 -21.99
C LEU A 231 -40.62 -6.77 -22.08
N ARG A 232 -39.64 -7.24 -22.87
CA ARG A 232 -39.25 -8.65 -22.93
C ARG A 232 -37.97 -8.86 -22.12
N HIS A 233 -38.00 -9.81 -21.20
CA HIS A 233 -36.88 -10.10 -20.31
C HIS A 233 -36.62 -11.60 -20.25
N LYS A 234 -35.57 -12.06 -20.93
CA LYS A 234 -35.27 -13.49 -21.11
C LYS A 234 -35.18 -14.24 -19.78
N GLU A 235 -34.47 -13.68 -18.81
CA GLU A 235 -34.30 -14.30 -17.48
C GLU A 235 -35.64 -14.43 -16.74
N PHE A 236 -36.55 -13.46 -16.89
CA PHE A 236 -37.86 -13.53 -16.24
C PHE A 236 -38.76 -14.59 -16.89
N GLU A 237 -38.73 -14.69 -18.22
CA GLU A 237 -39.46 -15.70 -18.99
C GLU A 237 -39.01 -17.12 -18.62
N GLU A 238 -37.70 -17.33 -18.46
CA GLU A 238 -37.12 -18.61 -18.01
C GLU A 238 -37.53 -18.96 -16.58
N ILE A 239 -37.48 -18.01 -15.65
CA ILE A 239 -37.94 -18.19 -14.26
C ILE A 239 -39.43 -18.57 -14.24
N GLN A 240 -40.25 -17.85 -15.02
CA GLN A 240 -41.68 -18.11 -15.11
C GLN A 240 -41.96 -19.54 -15.62
N ASP A 241 -41.30 -19.98 -16.70
CA ASP A 241 -41.46 -21.33 -17.25
C ASP A 241 -41.03 -22.42 -16.26
N ARG A 242 -39.91 -22.21 -15.57
CA ARG A 242 -39.39 -23.16 -14.56
C ARG A 242 -40.30 -23.29 -13.33
N LEU A 243 -40.77 -22.17 -12.80
CA LEU A 243 -41.68 -22.14 -11.65
C LEU A 243 -43.05 -22.73 -11.99
N GLN A 244 -43.55 -22.52 -13.22
CA GLN A 244 -44.76 -23.19 -13.71
C GLN A 244 -44.58 -24.71 -13.83
N LYS A 245 -43.39 -25.16 -14.24
CA LYS A 245 -43.04 -26.59 -14.36
C LYS A 245 -42.57 -27.23 -13.05
N ARG A 246 -42.59 -26.52 -11.91
CA ARG A 246 -42.02 -26.93 -10.61
C ARG A 246 -40.61 -27.51 -10.73
N LYS A 247 -39.79 -26.89 -11.58
CA LYS A 247 -38.37 -27.24 -11.71
C LYS A 247 -37.55 -26.31 -10.82
N PRO A 248 -36.48 -26.80 -10.18
CA PRO A 248 -35.61 -25.94 -9.40
C PRO A 248 -35.02 -24.84 -10.31
N LEU A 249 -34.96 -23.62 -9.76
CA LEU A 249 -34.24 -22.53 -10.38
C LEU A 249 -32.75 -22.87 -10.27
N ILE A 250 -32.09 -23.05 -11.42
CA ILE A 250 -30.65 -23.29 -11.48
C ILE A 250 -29.98 -21.93 -11.51
N LEU A 251 -29.00 -21.71 -10.63
CA LEU A 251 -28.21 -20.49 -10.51
C LEU A 251 -27.24 -20.30 -11.70
N GLY A 252 -27.74 -20.37 -12.93
CA GLY A 252 -26.96 -20.18 -14.16
C GLY A 252 -27.01 -18.74 -14.63
N SER A 253 -25.87 -18.04 -14.63
CA SER A 253 -25.66 -16.69 -15.21
C SER A 253 -26.74 -15.66 -14.83
N THR A 254 -27.03 -15.52 -13.54
CA THR A 254 -27.97 -14.49 -13.05
C THR A 254 -27.44 -13.07 -13.31
N ALA A 255 -28.34 -12.08 -13.39
CA ALA A 255 -27.96 -10.66 -13.42
C ALA A 255 -26.99 -10.32 -12.27
N ALA A 256 -27.20 -10.89 -11.09
CA ALA A 256 -26.28 -10.81 -9.96
C ALA A 256 -24.88 -11.33 -10.30
N GLN A 257 -24.70 -12.52 -10.87
CA GLN A 257 -23.37 -13.01 -11.26
C GLN A 257 -22.67 -12.12 -12.31
N ARG A 258 -23.42 -11.56 -13.27
CA ARG A 258 -22.87 -10.59 -14.26
C ARG A 258 -22.42 -9.29 -13.62
N LEU A 259 -23.14 -8.83 -12.59
CA LEU A 259 -22.80 -7.64 -11.81
C LEU A 259 -21.67 -7.91 -10.81
N SER A 260 -21.63 -9.11 -10.20
CA SER A 260 -20.63 -9.54 -9.22
C SER A 260 -19.26 -9.85 -9.84
N ARG A 261 -19.20 -10.25 -11.12
CA ARG A 261 -17.93 -10.46 -11.85
C ARG A 261 -17.06 -9.18 -11.93
N ARG A 262 -17.61 -8.01 -11.59
CA ARG A 262 -16.93 -6.71 -11.57
C ARG A 262 -16.38 -6.28 -10.22
N LEU A 263 -16.68 -6.98 -9.11
CA LEU A 263 -16.03 -6.68 -7.83
C LEU A 263 -14.60 -7.24 -7.90
N PRO A 264 -13.55 -6.42 -7.93
CA PRO A 264 -12.18 -6.93 -7.89
C PRO A 264 -11.96 -7.49 -6.48
N VAL A 265 -12.00 -8.81 -6.34
CA VAL A 265 -11.67 -9.52 -5.10
C VAL A 265 -10.15 -9.61 -4.90
N GLU A 266 -9.36 -9.09 -5.84
CA GLU A 266 -7.91 -9.02 -5.73
C GLU A 266 -7.50 -7.57 -5.56
N VAL A 267 -6.91 -7.28 -4.40
CA VAL A 267 -6.17 -6.07 -4.00
C VAL A 267 -6.55 -4.86 -4.85
N ILE A 268 -7.42 -3.97 -4.33
CA ILE A 268 -7.74 -2.71 -4.99
C ILE A 268 -6.41 -2.06 -5.40
N SER A 269 -6.11 -2.10 -6.71
CA SER A 269 -4.89 -1.50 -7.25
C SER A 269 -4.88 -0.05 -6.81
N ASP A 270 -3.89 0.31 -5.99
CA ASP A 270 -3.78 1.64 -5.43
C ASP A 270 -3.66 2.67 -6.57
N PRO A 271 -4.69 3.47 -6.85
CA PRO A 271 -4.66 4.48 -7.92
C PRO A 271 -3.62 5.57 -7.64
N LEU A 272 -3.20 5.70 -6.37
CA LEU A 272 -2.16 6.61 -5.90
C LEU A 272 -0.78 5.94 -5.88
N SER A 273 -0.60 4.72 -6.40
CA SER A 273 0.73 4.18 -6.61
C SER A 273 1.41 5.01 -7.70
N ASP A 274 2.54 5.65 -7.37
CA ASP A 274 3.28 6.58 -8.24
C ASP A 274 3.33 6.09 -9.69
N ALA A 275 2.47 6.64 -10.54
CA ALA A 275 2.51 6.50 -11.98
C ALA A 275 3.73 7.22 -12.60
N GLU A 276 4.58 7.85 -11.79
CA GLU A 276 5.71 8.68 -12.24
C GLU A 276 7.02 7.91 -12.48
N ASN A 277 7.12 6.61 -12.14
CA ASN A 277 8.37 5.86 -12.30
C ASN A 277 8.42 4.86 -13.47
N ASP A 278 7.37 4.74 -14.29
CA ASP A 278 7.33 3.77 -15.40
C ASP A 278 7.32 4.44 -16.79
N HIS A 279 7.97 5.60 -16.95
CA HIS A 279 8.35 6.11 -18.27
C HIS A 279 9.59 5.38 -18.82
N ARG A 280 9.45 4.09 -19.15
CA ARG A 280 10.28 3.43 -20.16
C ARG A 280 9.45 2.39 -20.94
N GLU A 281 9.10 2.84 -22.15
CA GLU A 281 8.80 2.12 -23.40
C GLU A 281 7.91 0.86 -23.40
N GLY A 282 6.90 0.94 -24.28
CA GLY A 282 5.87 -0.04 -24.59
C GLY A 282 6.33 -1.49 -24.72
N GLY A 283 5.58 -2.37 -24.06
CA GLY A 283 5.57 -3.81 -24.28
C GLY A 283 4.36 -4.42 -23.60
N THR A 284 3.48 -5.01 -24.39
CA THR A 284 2.26 -5.71 -23.99
C THR A 284 2.53 -6.95 -23.12
N ASP A 285 1.58 -7.20 -22.23
CA ASP A 285 1.17 -8.47 -21.62
C ASP A 285 1.98 -9.13 -20.48
N MET A 286 1.28 -9.24 -19.34
CA MET A 286 1.12 -10.45 -18.51
C MET A 286 2.38 -11.19 -18.01
N GLN A 287 3.38 -10.46 -17.51
CA GLN A 287 4.46 -11.02 -16.66
C GLN A 287 5.09 -9.93 -15.77
N LYS A 288 4.33 -9.41 -14.80
CA LYS A 288 4.84 -8.49 -13.74
C LYS A 288 5.04 -9.24 -12.41
N GLN A 289 5.69 -10.39 -12.45
CA GLN A 289 6.30 -11.01 -11.26
C GLN A 289 7.82 -11.00 -11.45
N HIS A 290 8.51 -10.22 -10.61
CA HIS A 290 9.97 -10.25 -10.40
C HIS A 290 10.88 -9.87 -11.59
N LYS A 291 10.72 -8.70 -12.21
CA LYS A 291 11.89 -8.03 -12.80
C LYS A 291 12.65 -7.31 -11.69
N THR A 292 13.67 -7.98 -11.14
CA THR A 292 14.68 -7.34 -10.28
C THR A 292 15.26 -6.16 -11.06
N HIS A 293 15.29 -4.96 -10.46
CA HIS A 293 15.90 -3.79 -11.09
C HIS A 293 17.36 -4.10 -11.40
N GLN A 294 17.77 -3.95 -12.65
CA GLN A 294 19.15 -4.16 -13.05
C GLN A 294 19.93 -2.88 -12.74
N VAL A 295 20.95 -3.01 -11.91
CA VAL A 295 21.85 -1.91 -11.53
C VAL A 295 22.51 -1.33 -12.77
N ASN A 296 22.44 0.00 -12.94
CA ASN A 296 23.14 0.66 -14.04
C ASN A 296 24.58 1.00 -13.65
N ASP A 297 25.52 0.15 -14.06
CA ASP A 297 26.96 0.34 -13.83
C ASP A 297 27.49 1.71 -14.27
N ALA A 298 27.05 2.20 -15.43
CA ALA A 298 27.57 3.45 -15.98
C ALA A 298 27.19 4.65 -15.09
N ARG A 299 25.95 4.68 -14.57
CA ARG A 299 25.51 5.75 -13.66
C ARG A 299 26.25 5.72 -12.34
N LEU A 300 26.42 4.54 -11.75
CA LEU A 300 27.14 4.42 -10.48
C LEU A 300 28.62 4.77 -10.62
N ARG A 301 29.25 4.41 -11.75
CA ARG A 301 30.64 4.81 -12.04
C ARG A 301 30.80 6.32 -12.15
N THR A 302 29.90 6.98 -12.88
CA THR A 302 29.93 8.45 -13.02
C THR A 302 29.65 9.14 -11.69
N ALA A 303 28.67 8.66 -10.93
CA ALA A 303 28.31 9.23 -9.63
C ALA A 303 29.42 9.07 -8.59
N GLY A 304 30.13 7.93 -8.63
CA GLY A 304 31.27 7.65 -7.76
C GLY A 304 32.56 8.36 -8.16
N GLU A 305 32.61 9.16 -9.23
CA GLU A 305 33.85 9.80 -9.69
C GLU A 305 34.30 10.94 -8.74
N ALA A 306 35.51 10.77 -8.18
CA ALA A 306 36.10 11.66 -7.19
C ALA A 306 37.24 12.56 -7.73
N SER A 307 37.56 12.47 -9.03
CA SER A 307 38.76 13.06 -9.66
C SER A 307 38.84 14.60 -9.61
N GLN A 308 37.69 15.30 -9.55
CA GLN A 308 37.60 16.76 -9.61
C GLN A 308 37.08 17.41 -8.31
N ARG A 309 37.37 16.79 -7.15
CA ARG A 309 36.90 17.28 -5.84
C ARG A 309 38.04 17.94 -5.07
N SER A 310 37.92 19.23 -4.82
CA SER A 310 39.02 20.03 -4.24
C SER A 310 38.64 20.75 -2.96
N THR A 311 37.38 21.13 -2.79
CA THR A 311 36.85 21.83 -1.62
C THR A 311 36.03 20.91 -0.70
N LYS A 312 35.73 21.37 0.52
CA LYS A 312 34.86 20.64 1.45
C LYS A 312 33.45 20.48 0.87
N GLU A 313 32.98 21.51 0.19
CA GLU A 313 31.67 21.57 -0.47
C GLU A 313 31.60 20.57 -1.64
N ASP A 314 32.68 20.45 -2.43
CA ASP A 314 32.76 19.47 -3.52
C ASP A 314 32.61 18.04 -3.00
N TRP A 315 33.25 17.72 -1.86
CA TRP A 315 33.16 16.39 -1.24
C TRP A 315 31.77 16.13 -0.65
N ALA A 316 31.16 17.15 -0.03
CA ALA A 316 29.79 17.05 0.48
C ALA A 316 28.80 16.77 -0.66
N GLU A 317 28.97 17.44 -1.80
CA GLU A 317 28.13 17.24 -2.98
C GLU A 317 28.39 15.90 -3.65
N TRP A 318 29.65 15.46 -3.76
CA TRP A 318 30.00 14.11 -4.23
C TRP A 318 29.32 13.04 -3.39
N MET A 319 29.43 13.12 -2.06
CA MET A 319 28.83 12.16 -1.15
C MET A 319 27.30 12.14 -1.29
N ARG A 320 26.67 13.31 -1.39
CA ARG A 320 25.23 13.45 -1.59
C ARG A 320 24.78 12.82 -2.91
N HIS A 321 25.44 13.16 -4.01
CA HIS A 321 25.12 12.66 -5.34
C HIS A 321 25.31 11.13 -5.41
N PHE A 322 26.43 10.62 -4.90
CA PHE A 322 26.72 9.19 -4.90
C PHE A 322 25.71 8.40 -4.07
N SER A 323 25.35 8.89 -2.88
CA SER A 323 24.31 8.27 -2.05
C SER A 323 22.96 8.18 -2.75
N ILE A 324 22.53 9.26 -3.44
CA ILE A 324 21.25 9.28 -4.15
C ILE A 324 21.26 8.30 -5.33
N GLU A 325 22.32 8.25 -6.11
CA GLU A 325 22.41 7.32 -7.25
C GLU A 325 22.50 5.86 -6.79
N LEU A 326 23.19 5.57 -5.69
CA LEU A 326 23.16 4.24 -5.05
C LEU A 326 21.74 3.83 -4.65
N LEU A 327 20.97 4.74 -4.05
CA LEU A 327 19.58 4.46 -3.69
C LEU A 327 18.71 4.22 -4.93
N LYS A 328 18.83 5.04 -5.98
CA LYS A 328 18.05 4.91 -7.22
C LYS A 328 18.34 3.60 -7.98
N GLU A 329 19.60 3.20 -8.04
CA GLU A 329 20.03 2.03 -8.79
C GLU A 329 19.97 0.74 -7.95
N SER A 330 19.60 0.83 -6.67
CA SER A 330 19.55 -0.32 -5.77
C SER A 330 18.56 -1.40 -6.26
N PRO A 331 18.94 -2.69 -6.27
CA PRO A 331 18.02 -3.77 -6.58
C PRO A 331 16.89 -3.89 -5.53
N SER A 332 17.11 -3.39 -4.31
CA SER A 332 16.12 -3.35 -3.24
C SER A 332 15.08 -2.25 -3.47
N PRO A 333 13.78 -2.59 -3.62
CA PRO A 333 12.73 -1.58 -3.78
C PRO A 333 12.61 -0.63 -2.58
N ALA A 334 12.88 -1.11 -1.36
CA ALA A 334 12.79 -0.30 -0.15
C ALA A 334 13.85 0.81 -0.11
N LEU A 335 15.07 0.53 -0.59
CA LEU A 335 16.12 1.54 -0.72
C LEU A 335 15.80 2.53 -1.86
N ARG A 336 15.27 2.03 -2.99
CA ARG A 336 14.83 2.88 -4.11
C ARG A 336 13.76 3.88 -3.71
N THR A 337 12.77 3.48 -2.91
CA THR A 337 11.73 4.40 -2.42
C THR A 337 12.29 5.54 -1.57
N CYS A 338 13.43 5.34 -0.90
CA CYS A 338 14.09 6.38 -0.12
C CYS A 338 14.86 7.40 -0.96
N ALA A 339 15.07 7.17 -2.27
CA ALA A 339 15.86 8.06 -3.11
C ALA A 339 15.28 9.48 -3.22
N LYS A 340 13.94 9.60 -3.38
CA LYS A 340 13.26 10.91 -3.43
C LYS A 340 13.34 11.63 -2.09
N LEU A 341 13.24 10.90 -0.98
CA LEU A 341 13.43 11.46 0.36
C LEU A 341 14.88 11.93 0.58
N ALA A 342 15.87 11.14 0.16
CA ALA A 342 17.29 11.49 0.26
C ALA A 342 17.67 12.72 -0.59
N GLN A 343 16.97 12.97 -1.70
CA GLN A 343 17.12 14.20 -2.48
C GLN A 343 16.67 15.45 -1.70
N LEU A 344 15.59 15.33 -0.92
CA LEU A 344 15.04 16.42 -0.11
C LEU A 344 15.78 16.56 1.23
N GLN A 345 16.26 15.45 1.78
CA GLN A 345 16.92 15.38 3.09
C GLN A 345 18.27 14.64 2.96
N PRO A 346 19.39 15.37 2.77
CA PRO A 346 20.71 14.78 2.54
C PRO A 346 21.19 13.81 3.63
N PHE A 347 20.74 13.99 4.88
CA PHE A 347 21.07 13.09 5.99
C PHE A 347 20.56 11.66 5.76
N VAL A 348 19.37 11.48 5.17
CA VAL A 348 18.82 10.15 4.86
C VAL A 348 19.71 9.39 3.87
N GLY A 349 20.27 10.10 2.89
CA GLY A 349 21.23 9.52 1.95
C GLY A 349 22.49 9.01 2.65
N ARG A 350 22.99 9.74 3.66
CA ARG A 350 24.18 9.36 4.42
C ARG A 350 23.93 8.13 5.30
N GLU A 351 22.82 8.10 6.03
CA GLU A 351 22.45 6.96 6.89
C GLU A 351 22.23 5.66 6.09
N LEU A 352 21.62 5.77 4.91
CA LEU A 352 21.37 4.62 4.04
C LEU A 352 22.53 4.30 3.10
N PHE A 353 23.65 5.04 3.18
CA PHE A 353 24.76 4.91 2.23
C PHE A 353 25.36 3.50 2.23
N ALA A 354 25.67 2.95 3.41
CA ALA A 354 26.28 1.62 3.52
C ALA A 354 25.35 0.54 2.95
N ALA A 355 24.07 0.58 3.33
CA ALA A 355 23.05 -0.34 2.84
C ALA A 355 22.83 -0.22 1.31
N GLY A 356 22.80 1.02 0.80
CA GLY A 356 22.71 1.31 -0.64
C GLY A 356 23.93 0.79 -1.41
N PHE A 357 25.13 1.00 -0.87
CA PHE A 357 26.38 0.55 -1.46
C PHE A 357 26.43 -0.98 -1.56
N VAL A 358 26.23 -1.69 -0.45
CA VAL A 358 26.29 -3.16 -0.41
C VAL A 358 25.25 -3.79 -1.35
N SER A 359 24.03 -3.23 -1.36
CA SER A 359 22.95 -3.67 -2.25
C SER A 359 23.32 -3.57 -3.73
N CYS A 360 24.07 -2.53 -4.12
CA CYS A 360 24.54 -2.37 -5.51
C CYS A 360 25.83 -3.16 -5.80
N TRP A 361 26.73 -3.28 -4.82
CA TRP A 361 28.09 -3.79 -4.98
C TRP A 361 28.13 -5.20 -5.59
N SER A 362 27.25 -6.09 -5.14
CA SER A 362 27.16 -7.47 -5.62
C SER A 362 26.72 -7.59 -7.09
N HIS A 363 26.13 -6.54 -7.65
CA HIS A 363 25.61 -6.51 -9.02
C HIS A 363 26.50 -5.72 -9.98
N LEU A 364 27.54 -5.03 -9.48
CA LEU A 364 28.47 -4.27 -10.30
C LEU A 364 29.46 -5.19 -11.02
N HIS A 365 29.82 -4.82 -12.25
CA HIS A 365 30.93 -5.44 -12.96
C HIS A 365 32.27 -5.15 -12.27
N GLU A 366 33.22 -6.08 -12.38
CA GLU A 366 34.54 -5.99 -11.75
C GLU A 366 35.31 -4.71 -12.14
N SER A 367 35.15 -4.25 -13.39
CA SER A 367 35.75 -2.99 -13.84
C SER A 367 35.14 -1.76 -13.17
N SER A 368 33.82 -1.77 -12.93
CA SER A 368 33.10 -0.75 -12.16
C SER A 368 33.53 -0.77 -10.70
N GLN A 369 33.62 -1.95 -10.09
CA GLN A 369 34.08 -2.13 -8.70
C GLN A 369 35.50 -1.58 -8.51
N ARG A 370 36.44 -1.92 -9.39
CA ARG A 370 37.81 -1.37 -9.36
C ARG A 370 37.84 0.14 -9.47
N GLN A 371 36.99 0.75 -10.30
CA GLN A 371 36.93 2.20 -10.43
C GLN A 371 36.34 2.86 -9.17
N VAL A 372 35.29 2.29 -8.58
CA VAL A 372 34.69 2.80 -7.34
C VAL A 372 35.70 2.72 -6.20
N VAL A 373 36.46 1.63 -6.08
CA VAL A 373 37.53 1.49 -5.08
C VAL A 373 38.59 2.57 -5.24
N ARG A 374 39.05 2.83 -6.47
CA ARG A 374 39.99 3.93 -6.75
C ARG A 374 39.42 5.28 -6.33
N SER A 375 38.13 5.52 -6.56
CA SER A 375 37.47 6.74 -6.10
C SER A 375 37.42 6.86 -4.58
N LEU A 376 37.16 5.75 -3.87
CA LEU A 376 37.21 5.72 -2.41
C LEU A 376 38.63 6.00 -1.89
N GLU A 377 39.67 5.41 -2.49
CA GLU A 377 41.07 5.67 -2.14
C GLU A 377 41.46 7.14 -2.35
N MET A 378 40.98 7.76 -3.43
CA MET A 378 41.15 9.20 -3.67
C MET A 378 40.46 10.04 -2.59
N ALA A 379 39.25 9.66 -2.18
CA ALA A 379 38.52 10.33 -1.10
C ALA A 379 39.25 10.21 0.24
N PHE A 380 39.71 9.00 0.57
CA PHE A 380 40.48 8.69 1.77
C PHE A 380 41.81 9.46 1.86
N SER A 381 42.45 9.71 0.70
CA SER A 381 43.73 10.43 0.63
C SER A 381 43.58 11.96 0.61
N SER A 382 42.36 12.48 0.47
CA SER A 382 42.14 13.92 0.32
C SER A 382 42.30 14.66 1.66
N PRO A 383 43.11 15.74 1.73
CA PRO A 383 43.24 16.54 2.94
C PRO A 383 42.00 17.41 3.24
N ASN A 384 41.18 17.66 2.22
CA ASN A 384 40.02 18.56 2.29
C ASN A 384 38.70 17.83 2.52
N ILE A 385 38.72 16.50 2.70
CA ILE A 385 37.50 15.73 2.98
C ILE A 385 36.95 16.08 4.37
N PRO A 386 35.66 16.43 4.49
CA PRO A 386 35.02 16.63 5.78
C PRO A 386 35.09 15.37 6.66
N PRO A 387 35.33 15.51 7.97
CA PRO A 387 35.47 14.38 8.89
C PRO A 387 34.21 13.50 8.96
N GLU A 388 33.03 14.08 8.74
CA GLU A 388 31.75 13.33 8.74
C GLU A 388 31.65 12.38 7.54
N ILE A 389 32.17 12.79 6.38
CA ILE A 389 32.20 11.95 5.17
C ILE A 389 33.23 10.85 5.36
N LEU A 390 34.41 11.19 5.89
CA LEU A 390 35.44 10.21 6.20
C LEU A 390 34.92 9.14 7.19
N ALA A 391 34.20 9.55 8.24
CA ALA A 391 33.54 8.62 9.16
C ALA A 391 32.51 7.73 8.46
N THR A 392 31.73 8.29 7.53
CA THR A 392 30.75 7.52 6.74
C THR A 392 31.43 6.47 5.85
N LEU A 393 32.55 6.81 5.22
CA LEU A 393 33.33 5.87 4.40
C LEU A 393 34.03 4.79 5.25
N LEU A 394 34.50 5.13 6.46
CA LEU A 394 35.03 4.17 7.42
C LEU A 394 33.92 3.22 7.94
N ASN A 395 32.71 3.73 8.17
CA ASN A 395 31.55 2.90 8.50
C ASN A 395 31.19 1.96 7.34
N LEU A 396 31.31 2.42 6.08
CA LEU A 396 31.11 1.56 4.92
C LEU A 396 32.12 0.40 4.90
N ALA A 397 33.40 0.68 5.13
CA ALA A 397 34.45 -0.35 5.13
C ALA A 397 34.16 -1.44 6.17
N GLU A 398 33.85 -1.06 7.41
CA GLU A 398 33.45 -1.98 8.48
C GLU A 398 32.17 -2.75 8.12
N PHE A 399 31.16 -2.07 7.56
CA PHE A 399 29.92 -2.73 7.15
C PHE A 399 30.16 -3.81 6.09
N MET A 400 31.08 -3.56 5.15
CA MET A 400 31.49 -4.52 4.11
C MET A 400 32.27 -5.72 4.69
N GLU A 401 33.03 -5.51 5.76
CA GLU A 401 33.68 -6.62 6.49
C GLU A 401 32.64 -7.53 7.17
N HIS A 402 31.64 -6.94 7.82
CA HIS A 402 30.55 -7.69 8.44
C HIS A 402 29.66 -8.43 7.43
N ASP A 403 29.56 -7.95 6.18
CA ASP A 403 28.88 -8.63 5.07
C ASP A 403 29.74 -9.74 4.41
N GLU A 404 30.92 -10.06 4.98
CA GLU A 404 31.90 -11.03 4.44
C GLU A 404 32.42 -10.67 3.04
N ARG A 405 32.38 -9.38 2.66
CA ARG A 405 32.84 -8.86 1.37
C ARG A 405 33.72 -7.62 1.57
N PRO A 406 34.89 -7.75 2.23
CA PRO A 406 35.77 -6.62 2.48
C PRO A 406 36.15 -5.90 1.19
N LEU A 407 36.18 -4.58 1.23
CA LEU A 407 36.65 -3.77 0.11
C LEU A 407 38.15 -4.03 -0.12
N PRO A 408 38.61 -4.13 -1.38
CA PRO A 408 40.03 -4.31 -1.68
C PRO A 408 40.80 -2.99 -1.50
N ILE A 409 40.90 -2.51 -0.26
CA ILE A 409 41.57 -1.28 0.17
C ILE A 409 42.64 -1.67 1.19
N ASP A 410 43.78 -0.97 1.19
CA ASP A 410 44.87 -1.25 2.14
C ASP A 410 44.40 -1.04 3.59
N ILE A 411 44.46 -2.10 4.40
CA ILE A 411 44.09 -2.06 5.82
C ILE A 411 44.93 -1.07 6.62
N ARG A 412 46.17 -0.80 6.19
CA ARG A 412 47.05 0.20 6.83
C ARG A 412 46.53 1.61 6.63
N LEU A 413 45.97 1.90 5.46
CA LEU A 413 45.32 3.17 5.16
C LEU A 413 44.07 3.35 6.02
N LEU A 414 43.21 2.31 6.10
CA LEU A 414 42.01 2.33 6.93
C LEU A 414 42.34 2.53 8.42
N GLY A 415 43.35 1.84 8.94
CA GLY A 415 43.83 1.99 10.32
C GLY A 415 44.32 3.40 10.62
N ALA A 416 45.17 3.97 9.75
CA ALA A 416 45.68 5.34 9.92
C ALA A 416 44.56 6.40 9.89
N LEU A 417 43.55 6.21 9.02
CA LEU A 417 42.41 7.12 8.93
C LEU A 417 41.47 6.98 10.13
N ALA A 418 41.24 5.75 10.61
CA ALA A 418 40.48 5.52 11.84
C ALA A 418 41.12 6.19 13.05
N GLU A 419 42.45 6.11 13.17
CA GLU A 419 43.21 6.79 14.23
C GLU A 419 43.09 8.31 14.13
N LYS A 420 43.22 8.86 12.91
CA LYS A 420 43.03 10.30 12.63
C LYS A 420 41.61 10.78 12.98
N CYS A 421 40.61 9.94 12.78
CA CYS A 421 39.21 10.20 13.16
C CYS A 421 38.92 9.95 14.65
N ARG A 422 39.91 9.56 15.46
CA ARG A 422 39.75 9.13 16.86
C ARG A 422 38.78 7.94 17.03
N ALA A 423 38.59 7.16 15.99
CA ALA A 423 37.86 5.90 16.04
C ALA A 423 38.82 4.78 16.49
N PHE A 424 39.35 4.89 17.70
CA PHE A 424 40.45 4.05 18.19
C PHE A 424 40.12 2.55 18.21
N ALA A 425 38.86 2.17 18.44
CA ALA A 425 38.43 0.76 18.36
C ALA A 425 38.60 0.19 16.95
N LYS A 426 38.27 0.96 15.90
CA LYS A 426 38.47 0.54 14.51
C LYS A 426 39.94 0.55 14.12
N ALA A 427 40.68 1.56 14.59
CA ALA A 427 42.12 1.64 14.37
C ALA A 427 42.85 0.42 14.97
N LEU A 428 42.44 0.00 16.17
CA LEU A 428 42.96 -1.21 16.82
C LEU A 428 42.69 -2.45 15.97
N HIS A 429 41.44 -2.67 15.56
CA HIS A 429 41.04 -3.81 14.70
C HIS A 429 41.89 -3.90 13.42
N TYR A 430 42.02 -2.81 12.66
CA TYR A 430 42.85 -2.81 11.44
C TYR A 430 44.33 -3.07 11.74
N LYS A 431 44.84 -2.61 12.89
CA LYS A 431 46.23 -2.85 13.31
C LYS A 431 46.46 -4.28 13.78
N GLU A 432 45.48 -4.91 14.41
CA GLU A 432 45.52 -6.33 14.76
C GLU A 432 45.52 -7.20 13.50
N MET A 433 44.68 -6.86 12.51
CA MET A 433 44.71 -7.52 11.20
C MET A 433 46.06 -7.37 10.48
N GLU A 434 46.68 -6.19 10.54
CA GLU A 434 48.04 -5.96 10.03
C GLU A 434 49.06 -6.85 10.74
N PHE A 435 48.96 -6.98 12.06
CA PHE A 435 49.84 -7.83 12.86
C PHE A 435 49.68 -9.32 12.51
N GLU A 436 48.45 -9.81 12.40
CA GLU A 436 48.17 -11.20 11.99
C GLU A 436 48.67 -11.50 10.57
N GLY A 437 48.51 -10.54 9.65
CA GLY A 437 49.04 -10.61 8.29
C GLY A 437 50.57 -10.69 8.26
N ALA A 438 51.25 -9.88 9.10
CA ALA A 438 52.69 -9.90 9.26
C ALA A 438 53.20 -11.23 9.84
N ARG A 439 52.50 -11.77 10.85
CA ARG A 439 52.81 -13.08 11.46
C ARG A 439 52.65 -14.25 10.50
N SER A 440 51.68 -14.15 9.60
CA SER A 440 51.38 -15.19 8.61
C SER A 440 52.24 -15.08 7.33
N ASN A 441 53.23 -14.19 7.29
CA ASN A 441 54.04 -13.84 6.10
C ASN A 441 53.18 -13.45 4.86
N ARG A 442 51.95 -12.97 5.08
CA ARG A 442 51.04 -12.54 4.00
C ARG A 442 51.20 -11.07 3.63
N MET A 443 51.92 -10.30 4.45
CA MET A 443 52.10 -8.87 4.28
C MET A 443 53.51 -8.42 4.67
N GLU A 444 54.12 -7.54 3.87
CA GLU A 444 55.39 -6.90 4.22
C GLU A 444 55.14 -5.80 5.26
N ALA A 445 55.21 -6.15 6.54
CA ALA A 445 55.10 -5.22 7.67
C ALA A 445 56.16 -5.53 8.72
N ASN A 446 56.76 -4.49 9.31
CA ASN A 446 57.72 -4.64 10.40
C ASN A 446 56.95 -4.97 11.70
N PRO A 447 57.06 -6.20 12.25
CA PRO A 447 56.24 -6.62 13.40
C PRO A 447 56.45 -5.76 14.63
N VAL A 448 57.66 -5.21 14.81
CA VAL A 448 58.00 -4.38 15.98
C VAL A 448 57.26 -3.04 15.92
N ALA A 449 57.23 -2.38 14.75
CA ALA A 449 56.54 -1.11 14.58
C ALA A 449 55.01 -1.26 14.73
N VAL A 450 54.46 -2.41 14.32
CA VAL A 450 53.03 -2.70 14.49
C VAL A 450 52.69 -2.89 15.97
N VAL A 451 53.53 -3.60 16.74
CA VAL A 451 53.34 -3.78 18.19
C VAL A 451 53.42 -2.44 18.94
N GLU A 452 54.36 -1.57 18.60
CA GLU A 452 54.44 -0.22 19.20
C GLU A 452 53.17 0.61 18.93
N ALA A 453 52.63 0.54 17.70
CA ALA A 453 51.37 1.20 17.36
C ALA A 453 50.17 0.61 18.11
N LEU A 454 50.12 -0.72 18.28
CA LEU A 454 49.07 -1.40 19.06
C LEU A 454 49.10 -0.96 20.54
N ILE A 455 50.29 -0.86 21.14
CA ILE A 455 50.45 -0.36 22.52
C ILE A 455 49.95 1.09 22.60
N HIS A 456 50.29 1.93 21.62
CA HIS A 456 49.81 3.32 21.58
C HIS A 456 48.28 3.41 21.54
N ILE A 457 47.63 2.66 20.65
CA ILE A 457 46.17 2.68 20.49
C ILE A 457 45.46 2.09 21.72
N ASN A 458 45.98 1.00 22.31
CA ASN A 458 45.44 0.41 23.53
C ASN A 458 45.50 1.36 24.74
N ASN A 459 46.58 2.15 24.85
CA ASN A 459 46.67 3.20 25.86
C ASN A 459 45.61 4.30 25.65
N GLN A 460 45.28 4.67 24.41
CA GLN A 460 44.20 5.62 24.10
C GLN A 460 42.80 5.05 24.41
N LEU A 461 42.63 3.72 24.38
CA LEU A 461 41.40 3.02 24.73
C LEU A 461 41.25 2.72 26.24
N HIS A 462 42.25 3.09 27.05
CA HIS A 462 42.34 2.75 28.48
C HIS A 462 42.34 1.24 28.80
N GLN A 463 42.58 0.38 27.82
CA GLN A 463 42.63 -1.08 27.96
C GLN A 463 44.05 -1.56 28.29
N HIS A 464 44.55 -1.18 29.47
CA HIS A 464 45.93 -1.48 29.88
C HIS A 464 46.18 -2.97 30.17
N GLU A 465 45.14 -3.75 30.48
CA GLU A 465 45.25 -5.17 30.85
C GLU A 465 45.42 -6.12 29.66
N VAL A 466 45.12 -5.68 28.43
CA VAL A 466 45.18 -6.50 27.20
C VAL A 466 46.61 -6.54 26.60
N ILE A 467 47.54 -5.75 27.15
CA ILE A 467 48.89 -5.52 26.60
C ILE A 467 49.90 -6.63 27.01
N VAL A 468 49.46 -7.67 27.74
CA VAL A 468 50.33 -8.73 28.29
C VAL A 468 50.53 -9.91 27.35
#